data_AF-A0A4U1EY17-F1
#
_entry.id   AF-A0A4U1EY17-F1
#
_cell.length_a   1.000
_cell.length_b   1.000
_cell.length_c   1.000
_cell.angle_alpha   90.00
_cell.angle_beta   90.00
_cell.angle_gamma   90.00
#
_symmetry.space_group_name_H-M   'P 1'
#
loop_
_entity.id
_entity.type
_entity.pdbx_description
1 polymer ?
#
loop_
_entity_poly.entity_id
_entity_poly.type
_entity_poly.pdbx_seq_one_letter_code
_entity_poly.pdbx_strand_id
1 'polypeptide(L)'
;MLHYIRDKTAVPYFSNLVWFIGSHVIELDNCVQTDEEHRNRGKLSDLVAEHLDHLHYLNDILIINCEFLNDVLTDHLLNRLFLPLYVYSLENQD
;
A
#
# COMPACT_ATOMS: atom_id res chain seq x y z
N MET A 1 -9.52 4.97 26.95
CA MET A 1 -10.29 5.61 25.85
C MET A 1 -9.47 5.65 24.56
N LEU A 2 -8.23 6.16 24.57
CA LEU A 2 -7.32 6.15 23.41
C LEU A 2 -7.06 4.74 22.84
N HIS A 3 -6.79 3.73 23.68
CA HIS A 3 -6.66 2.33 23.23
C HIS A 3 -7.94 1.74 22.63
N TYR A 4 -9.13 2.23 23.00
CA TYR A 4 -10.38 1.73 22.43
C TYR A 4 -10.61 2.28 21.02
N ILE A 5 -10.30 3.57 20.79
CA ILE A 5 -10.32 4.19 19.46
C ILE A 5 -9.23 3.57 18.57
N ARG A 6 -8.09 3.18 19.14
CA ARG A 6 -7.04 2.40 18.47
C ARG A 6 -7.57 1.11 17.89
N ASP A 7 -8.06 0.25 18.78
CA ASP A 7 -8.33 -1.13 18.43
C ASP A 7 -9.63 -1.27 17.62
N LYS A 8 -10.58 -0.33 17.78
CA LYS A 8 -11.87 -0.35 17.07
C LYS A 8 -11.92 0.48 15.79
N THR A 9 -11.03 1.46 15.61
CA THR A 9 -11.15 2.41 14.49
C THR A 9 -9.89 2.51 13.66
N ALA A 10 -8.74 2.83 14.27
CA ALA A 10 -7.49 3.04 13.54
C ALA A 10 -6.93 1.74 12.93
N VAL A 11 -6.89 0.66 13.72
CA VAL A 11 -6.40 -0.65 13.27
C VAL A 11 -7.19 -1.21 12.07
N PRO A 12 -8.54 -1.34 12.10
CA PRO A 12 -9.27 -1.82 10.94
C PRO A 12 -9.20 -0.87 9.74
N TYR A 13 -9.14 0.44 9.97
CA TYR A 13 -8.97 1.42 8.89
C TYR A 13 -7.63 1.24 8.17
N PHE A 14 -6.50 1.22 8.90
CA PHE A 14 -5.18 1.04 8.32
C PHE A 14 -4.98 -0.35 7.71
N SER A 15 -5.59 -1.37 8.30
CA SER A 15 -5.59 -2.70 7.71
C SER A 15 -6.28 -2.74 6.35
N ASN A 16 -7.41 -2.02 6.18
CA ASN A 16 -8.08 -1.91 4.89
C ASN A 16 -7.27 -1.06 3.91
N LEU A 17 -6.67 0.04 4.37
CA LEU A 17 -5.84 0.92 3.55
C LEU A 17 -4.65 0.16 2.98
N VAL A 18 -3.90 -0.55 3.81
CA VAL A 18 -2.72 -1.31 3.37
C VAL A 18 -3.12 -2.47 2.45
N TRP A 19 -4.24 -3.14 2.74
CA TRP A 19 -4.77 -4.17 1.85
C TRP A 19 -5.16 -3.61 0.47
N PHE A 20 -5.78 -2.43 0.43
CA PHE A 20 -6.15 -1.77 -0.82
C PHE A 20 -4.91 -1.39 -1.64
N ILE A 21 -3.90 -0.78 -1.00
CA ILE A 21 -2.63 -0.44 -1.65
C ILE A 21 -1.94 -1.70 -2.18
N GLY A 22 -1.88 -2.78 -1.39
CA GLY A 22 -1.28 -4.04 -1.83
C GLY A 22 -2.01 -4.66 -3.03
N SER A 23 -3.34 -4.60 -3.03
CA SER A 23 -4.15 -5.08 -4.17
C SER A 23 -3.89 -4.26 -5.42
N HIS A 24 -3.75 -2.94 -5.27
CA HIS A 24 -3.42 -2.03 -6.37
C HIS A 24 -2.04 -2.30 -6.97
N VAL A 25 -1.04 -2.62 -6.13
CA VAL A 25 0.30 -2.99 -6.58
C VAL A 25 0.28 -4.30 -7.37
N ILE A 26 -0.50 -5.30 -6.95
CA ILE A 26 -0.67 -6.55 -7.71
C ILE A 26 -1.35 -6.29 -9.06
N GLU A 27 -2.36 -5.42 -9.11
CA GLU A 27 -3.00 -5.05 -10.39
C GLU A 27 -2.01 -4.35 -11.33
N LEU A 28 -1.17 -3.47 -10.78
CA LEU A 28 -0.11 -2.80 -11.53
C LEU A 28 0.92 -3.80 -12.08
N ASP A 29 1.37 -4.75 -11.27
CA ASP A 29 2.30 -5.81 -11.70
C ASP A 29 1.69 -6.69 -12.81
N ASN A 30 0.44 -7.12 -12.66
CA ASN A 30 -0.29 -7.86 -13.70
C ASN A 30 -0.44 -7.05 -14.99
N CYS A 31 -0.69 -5.74 -14.90
CA CYS A 31 -0.81 -4.86 -16.06
C CYS A 31 0.52 -4.77 -16.82
N VAL A 32 1.65 -4.74 -16.11
CA VAL A 32 3.00 -4.76 -16.70
C VAL A 32 3.30 -6.11 -17.35
N GLN A 33 2.99 -7.23 -16.67
CA GLN A 33 3.25 -8.57 -17.19
C GLN A 33 2.40 -8.91 -18.43
N THR A 34 1.20 -8.33 -18.55
CA THR A 34 0.28 -8.57 -19.67
C THR A 34 0.37 -7.54 -20.80
N ASP A 35 1.29 -6.58 -20.70
CA ASP A 35 1.52 -5.55 -21.74
C ASP A 35 2.33 -6.10 -22.93
N GLU A 36 1.79 -7.11 -23.61
CA GLU A 36 2.26 -7.47 -24.95
C GLU A 36 1.97 -6.28 -25.90
N GLU A 37 3.03 -5.70 -26.47
CA GLU A 37 3.00 -4.59 -27.45
C GLU A 37 2.74 -3.16 -26.93
N HIS A 38 2.98 -2.84 -25.66
CA HIS A 38 2.87 -1.46 -25.11
C HIS A 38 1.49 -0.80 -25.24
N ARG A 39 0.46 -1.61 -25.47
CA ARG A 39 -0.90 -1.16 -25.71
C ARG A 39 -1.55 -0.65 -24.42
N ASN A 40 -1.04 -1.06 -23.27
CA ASN A 40 -1.54 -0.67 -21.95
C ASN A 40 -0.78 0.51 -21.33
N ARG A 41 0.14 1.17 -22.05
CA ARG A 41 0.95 2.28 -21.51
C ARG A 41 0.11 3.42 -20.91
N GLY A 42 -1.05 3.73 -21.50
CA GLY A 42 -1.99 4.71 -20.94
C GLY A 42 -2.56 4.26 -19.60
N LYS A 43 -3.09 3.02 -19.54
CA LYS A 43 -3.62 2.41 -18.32
C LYS A 43 -2.56 2.27 -17.22
N LEU A 44 -1.32 1.91 -17.60
CA LEU A 44 -0.21 1.84 -16.67
C LEU A 44 0.12 3.20 -16.08
N SER A 45 0.11 4.26 -16.91
CA SER A 45 0.31 5.63 -16.42
C SER A 45 -0.75 6.04 -15.41
N ASP A 46 -2.01 5.67 -15.64
CA ASP A 46 -3.12 5.96 -14.73
C ASP A 46 -2.96 5.19 -13.41
N LEU A 47 -2.64 3.88 -13.48
CA LEU A 47 -2.42 3.05 -12.30
C LEU A 47 -1.23 3.54 -11.45
N VAL A 48 -0.14 3.98 -12.09
CA VAL A 48 1.03 4.56 -11.42
C VAL A 48 0.66 5.88 -10.73
N ALA A 49 -0.12 6.74 -11.40
CA ALA A 49 -0.57 8.00 -10.82
C ALA A 49 -1.44 7.76 -9.57
N GLU A 50 -2.39 6.83 -9.64
CA GLU A 50 -3.23 6.45 -8.50
C GLU A 50 -2.40 5.82 -7.37
N HIS A 51 -1.39 5.01 -7.69
CA HIS A 51 -0.48 4.49 -6.68
C HIS A 51 0.32 5.60 -5.99
N LEU A 52 0.77 6.60 -6.75
CA LEU A 52 1.50 7.75 -6.22
C LEU A 52 0.61 8.60 -5.29
N ASP A 53 -0.67 8.77 -5.61
CA ASP A 53 -1.63 9.45 -4.75
C ASP A 53 -1.80 8.73 -3.40
N HIS A 54 -1.81 7.39 -3.39
CA HIS A 54 -1.80 6.62 -2.15
C HIS A 54 -0.53 6.87 -1.31
N LEU A 55 0.64 6.97 -1.94
CA LEU A 55 1.89 7.28 -1.23
C LEU A 55 1.87 8.71 -0.66
N HIS A 56 1.34 9.67 -1.40
CA HIS A 56 1.14 11.03 -0.89
C HIS A 56 0.18 11.04 0.29
N TYR A 57 -0.92 10.28 0.23
CA TYR A 57 -1.86 10.14 1.33
C TYR A 57 -1.21 9.55 2.59
N LEU A 58 -0.42 8.49 2.44
CA LEU A 58 0.35 7.92 3.55
C LEU A 58 1.33 8.92 4.16
N ASN A 59 2.02 9.66 3.31
CA ASN A 59 2.96 10.68 3.73
C ASN A 59 2.27 11.82 4.51
N ASP A 60 1.10 12.27 4.07
CA ASP A 60 0.31 13.27 4.79
C ASP A 60 -0.11 12.77 6.19
N ILE A 61 -0.46 11.49 6.32
CA ILE A 61 -0.75 10.87 7.62
C ILE A 61 0.48 10.88 8.53
N LEU A 62 1.66 10.55 7.98
CA LEU A 62 2.92 10.56 8.75
C LEU A 62 3.33 11.97 9.18
N ILE A 63 3.09 12.97 8.33
CA ILE A 63 3.41 14.39 8.57
C ILE A 63 2.55 15.00 9.67
N ILE A 64 1.33 14.48 9.92
CA ILE A 64 0.50 14.89 11.07
C ILE A 64 1.25 14.66 12.40
N ASN A 65 2.30 13.83 12.41
CA ASN A 65 3.20 13.56 13.55
C ASN A 65 2.44 13.09 14.80
N CYS A 66 1.37 12.34 14.56
CA CYS A 66 0.65 11.63 15.60
C CYS A 66 1.36 10.29 15.80
N GLU A 67 2.23 10.21 16.80
CA GLU A 67 3.03 9.02 17.15
C GLU A 67 2.20 7.74 17.12
N PHE A 68 0.98 7.82 17.67
CA PHE A 68 -0.02 6.76 17.64
C PHE A 68 -0.44 6.26 16.25
N LEU A 69 -0.75 7.17 15.32
CA LEU A 69 -1.15 6.79 13.96
C LEU A 69 0.05 6.24 13.20
N ASN A 70 1.23 6.84 13.42
CA ASN A 70 2.47 6.43 12.80
C ASN A 70 2.84 5.01 13.22
N ASP A 71 2.76 4.67 14.50
CA ASP A 71 3.03 3.32 15.00
C ASP A 71 2.14 2.26 14.31
N VAL A 72 0.82 2.50 14.28
CA VAL A 72 -0.13 1.55 13.68
C VAL A 72 0.08 1.47 12.17
N LEU A 73 0.31 2.61 11.50
CA LEU A 73 0.50 2.64 10.06
C LEU A 73 1.81 1.95 9.65
N THR A 74 2.92 2.25 10.33
CA THR A 74 4.22 1.65 10.05
C THR A 74 4.21 0.15 10.30
N ASP A 75 3.56 -0.32 11.38
CA ASP A 75 3.38 -1.76 11.64
C ASP A 75 2.60 -2.46 10.51
N HIS A 76 1.51 -1.85 10.05
CA HIS A 76 0.72 -2.43 8.96
C HIS A 76 1.47 -2.40 7.63
N LEU A 77 2.17 -1.30 7.30
CA LEU A 77 2.97 -1.23 6.07
C LEU A 77 4.09 -2.28 6.06
N LEU A 78 4.83 -2.43 7.16
CA LEU A 78 5.90 -3.41 7.24
C LEU A 78 5.38 -4.84 7.16
N ASN A 79 4.40 -5.20 7.98
CA ASN A 79 3.95 -6.58 8.11
C ASN A 79 2.98 -7.03 7.02
N ARG A 80 2.28 -6.11 6.36
CA ARG A 80 1.23 -6.45 5.37
C ARG A 80 1.53 -5.99 3.94
N LEU A 81 2.50 -5.10 3.74
CA LEU A 81 2.93 -4.66 2.42
C LEU A 81 4.38 -5.05 2.15
N PHE A 82 5.34 -4.53 2.91
CA PHE A 82 6.76 -4.68 2.60
C PHE A 82 7.26 -6.11 2.76
N LEU A 83 7.03 -6.74 3.90
CA LEU A 83 7.43 -8.13 4.11
C LEU A 83 6.69 -9.09 3.15
N PRO A 84 5.35 -9.09 3.06
CA PRO A 84 4.67 -10.10 2.29
C PRO A 84 4.64 -9.87 0.77
N LEU A 85 4.68 -8.62 0.29
CA LEU A 85 4.63 -8.36 -1.16
C LEU A 85 6.00 -8.06 -1.73
N TYR A 86 6.78 -7.18 -1.10
CA TYR A 86 8.08 -6.78 -1.65
C TYR A 86 9.21 -7.75 -1.33
N VAL A 87 9.28 -8.33 -0.13
CA VAL A 87 10.35 -9.28 0.20
C VAL A 87 10.11 -10.63 -0.48
N TYR A 88 8.88 -11.16 -0.44
CA TYR A 88 8.59 -12.41 -1.16
C TYR A 88 8.69 -12.29 -2.69
N SER A 89 8.41 -11.12 -3.28
CA SER A 89 8.64 -10.95 -4.73
C SER A 89 10.12 -10.97 -5.10
N LEU A 90 11.01 -10.63 -4.17
CA LEU A 90 12.47 -10.74 -4.37
C LEU A 90 13.00 -12.16 -4.10
N GLU A 91 12.34 -12.92 -3.22
CA GLU A 91 12.72 -14.29 -2.88
C GLU A 91 12.24 -15.31 -3.93
N ASN A 92 11.15 -15.01 -4.65
CA ASN A 92 10.74 -15.76 -5.84
C ASN A 92 11.62 -15.39 -7.04
N GLN A 93 12.89 -15.80 -7.01
CA GLN A 93 13.72 -15.98 -8.20
C GLN A 93 13.52 -17.42 -8.70
N ASP A 94 12.54 -17.61 -9.58
CA ASP A 94 12.57 -18.71 -10.57
C ASP A 94 13.10 -18.15 -11.91
#